data_AF-A0A7C3R624-F1
#
_entry.id   AF-A0A7C3R624-F1
#
_cell.length_a   1.000
_cell.length_b   1.000
_cell.length_c   1.000
_cell.angle_alpha   90.00
_cell.angle_beta   90.00
_cell.angle_gamma   90.00
#
_symmetry.space_group_name_H-M   'P 1'
#
loop_
_entity.id
_entity.type
_entity.pdbx_description
1 polymer ?
#
loop_
_entity_poly.entity_id
_entity_poly.type
_entity_poly.pdbx_seq_one_letter_code
_entity_poly.pdbx_strand_id
1 'polypeptide(L)'
;MKRLSFLTILMIILFTPFILTYGQSRQNLSPSPLPYLPHQQAQPVSPSTPSDAIKSNISQYSLNIVNFSASSTTVNYGDEVNLRWTIKGNNLTGLVLEITPNIGVIPLLRKDYRNESFTIEGSKTIKPVKSTKYILRITATDPFRIDVGKTGGVHQRIVETSKELFINVKKPKIENIKPSVDQKTMKIKFFAKNTGDGDFLSSPIQVKYNVINNLYGPSLASGRFTTSNLNIKQGEQVELGEMILTDRESALKGDGIVIGVDIEPIYKLPLEKDSDIYENKWTTEKLKIGNEILKIFGDLFSGSIRINNYYSGGCFAGTTTSEDSPYRTKKQQLTSEALPCLPGDPYFKQNDCFIKFPNLNYHQNFSIPRFELTKGRVFTYDYKGYVHNLNASWSGVDAFSISEGKINFNISFKTEGTEIKGYEYTQGNYYDFSAPDYDLKKFDIKVNLVPGLRNGKISYFDIQIFPEVKGGFVGGYQALPNSLEREIDEKMTKELSKKLKDLMLSDSIRGKIEETIEKAITKNPLFKIYRIVNVKGEGDNIVIEYIPR
;
A
#
# COMPACT_ATOMS: atom_id res chain seq x y z
N MET A 1 -12.33 -16.60 -33.67
CA MET A 1 -11.26 -17.54 -33.28
C MET A 1 -9.92 -16.84 -33.39
N LYS A 2 -9.23 -16.69 -32.25
CA LYS A 2 -7.77 -16.48 -32.03
C LYS A 2 -7.60 -15.73 -30.69
N ARG A 3 -7.71 -16.49 -29.60
CA ARG A 3 -7.18 -16.15 -28.27
C ARG A 3 -5.88 -16.92 -28.13
N LEU A 4 -4.74 -16.27 -28.32
CA LEU A 4 -3.43 -16.79 -27.91
C LEU A 4 -2.47 -15.59 -27.91
N SER A 5 -2.13 -15.04 -26.74
CA SER A 5 -0.95 -14.18 -26.51
C SER A 5 -0.80 -13.66 -25.07
N PHE A 6 -1.77 -13.87 -24.15
CA PHE A 6 -1.69 -13.28 -22.80
C PHE A 6 -1.10 -14.19 -21.70
N LEU A 7 -0.71 -15.43 -22.01
CA LEU A 7 -0.33 -16.42 -20.98
C LEU A 7 1.18 -16.56 -20.75
N THR A 8 2.04 -15.90 -21.53
CA THR A 8 3.48 -16.17 -21.52
C THR A 8 4.26 -15.33 -20.49
N ILE A 9 3.67 -14.26 -19.95
CA ILE A 9 4.36 -13.36 -19.00
C ILE A 9 4.15 -13.79 -17.52
N LEU A 10 3.20 -14.70 -17.24
CA LEU A 10 2.84 -15.07 -15.87
C LEU A 10 3.66 -16.24 -15.27
N MET A 11 4.55 -16.88 -16.05
CA MET A 11 5.21 -18.15 -15.65
C MET A 11 6.65 -18.04 -15.16
N ILE A 12 7.24 -16.83 -15.08
CA ILE A 12 8.66 -16.66 -14.70
C ILE A 12 8.87 -16.34 -13.21
N ILE A 13 7.81 -16.06 -12.43
CA ILE A 13 7.94 -15.60 -11.03
C ILE A 13 7.95 -16.75 -9.99
N LEU A 14 7.71 -18.00 -10.37
CA LEU A 14 7.48 -19.08 -9.38
C LEU A 14 8.60 -20.12 -9.16
N PHE A 15 9.78 -19.99 -9.76
CA PHE A 15 10.88 -20.94 -9.47
C PHE A 15 12.26 -20.29 -9.46
N THR A 16 12.79 -20.01 -8.27
CA THR A 16 14.20 -20.30 -7.91
C THR A 16 14.41 -20.23 -6.39
N PRO A 17 15.20 -21.15 -5.80
CA PRO A 17 15.41 -21.22 -4.36
C PRO A 17 16.59 -20.37 -3.88
N PHE A 18 16.45 -19.85 -2.66
CA PHE A 18 17.48 -19.22 -1.84
C PHE A 18 18.66 -20.17 -1.56
N ILE A 19 19.90 -19.72 -1.81
CA ILE A 19 21.11 -20.29 -1.20
C ILE A 19 21.81 -19.16 -0.41
N LEU A 20 21.80 -19.30 0.91
CA LEU A 20 22.61 -18.53 1.86
C LEU A 20 24.06 -19.05 1.84
N THR A 21 25.04 -18.16 1.65
CA THR A 21 26.43 -18.43 2.03
C THR A 21 26.92 -17.37 3.02
N TYR A 22 27.34 -17.88 4.18
CA TYR A 22 27.98 -17.16 5.27
C TYR A 22 29.43 -16.83 4.89
N GLY A 23 29.82 -15.56 5.01
CA GLY A 23 31.22 -15.13 4.99
C GLY A 23 31.72 -14.88 6.41
N GLN A 24 32.84 -15.49 6.79
CA GLN A 24 33.64 -15.09 7.94
C GLN A 24 35.08 -14.78 7.52
N SER A 25 35.61 -13.75 8.17
CA SER A 25 36.88 -13.09 7.96
C SER A 25 38.07 -13.78 8.65
N ARG A 26 39.29 -13.45 8.19
CA ARG A 26 40.52 -13.15 8.97
C ARG A 26 41.66 -12.89 7.99
N GLN A 27 42.16 -11.65 7.88
CA GLN A 27 43.25 -11.02 8.65
C GLN A 27 44.67 -11.50 8.29
N ASN A 28 45.45 -10.50 7.88
CA ASN A 28 46.89 -10.43 7.63
C ASN A 28 47.79 -11.23 8.59
N LEU A 29 48.97 -11.62 8.09
CA LEU A 29 50.27 -11.28 8.69
C LEU A 29 51.41 -11.64 7.71
N SER A 30 52.32 -10.69 7.50
CA SER A 30 53.67 -10.91 6.95
C SER A 30 54.63 -11.18 8.12
N PRO A 31 55.70 -11.96 7.92
CA PRO A 31 57.02 -11.32 8.03
C PRO A 31 58.10 -11.91 7.10
N SER A 32 58.86 -10.99 6.47
CA SER A 32 60.32 -10.81 6.37
C SER A 32 61.37 -11.95 6.57
N PRO A 33 62.61 -11.73 6.04
CA PRO A 33 63.49 -12.71 5.42
C PRO A 33 64.70 -13.13 6.29
N LEU A 34 65.61 -13.96 5.74
CA LEU A 34 67.09 -14.07 5.95
C LEU A 34 67.58 -15.44 5.39
N PRO A 35 68.90 -15.75 5.28
CA PRO A 35 70.08 -14.96 4.93
C PRO A 35 71.01 -15.64 3.87
N TYR A 36 72.06 -14.92 3.47
CA TYR A 36 73.14 -15.30 2.56
C TYR A 36 74.41 -15.78 3.31
N LEU A 37 75.37 -16.38 2.56
CA LEU A 37 76.85 -16.55 2.75
C LEU A 37 77.35 -18.00 3.01
N PRO A 38 78.65 -18.34 2.77
CA PRO A 38 79.65 -17.90 1.75
C PRO A 38 80.68 -18.96 1.23
N HIS A 39 81.54 -18.53 0.29
CA HIS A 39 82.94 -18.98 -0.04
C HIS A 39 83.15 -20.32 -0.80
N GLN A 40 84.15 -20.55 -1.69
CA GLN A 40 85.52 -20.02 -1.88
C GLN A 40 86.06 -20.42 -3.31
N GLN A 41 86.50 -19.47 -4.16
CA GLN A 41 87.87 -19.23 -4.70
C GLN A 41 88.72 -20.37 -5.30
N ALA A 42 89.14 -20.21 -6.58
CA ALA A 42 90.54 -20.15 -7.02
C ALA A 42 90.68 -19.53 -8.45
N GLN A 43 91.71 -18.69 -8.66
CA GLN A 43 92.10 -17.99 -9.91
C GLN A 43 93.18 -18.80 -10.71
N PRO A 44 93.99 -18.21 -11.64
CA PRO A 44 93.71 -17.72 -13.00
C PRO A 44 94.71 -18.28 -14.06
N VAL A 45 94.40 -18.26 -15.37
CA VAL A 45 95.45 -18.13 -16.43
C VAL A 45 94.86 -17.44 -17.68
N SER A 46 95.51 -16.35 -18.12
CA SER A 46 95.59 -15.86 -19.51
C SER A 46 97.06 -16.08 -19.96
N PRO A 47 97.48 -15.99 -21.24
CA PRO A 47 96.84 -15.39 -22.42
C PRO A 47 97.01 -16.15 -23.76
N SER A 48 96.29 -15.74 -24.81
CA SER A 48 96.82 -15.38 -26.16
C SER A 48 95.74 -15.50 -27.25
N THR A 49 95.48 -14.39 -27.92
CA THR A 49 94.79 -14.30 -29.22
C THR A 49 95.53 -15.12 -30.29
N PRO A 50 94.81 -15.72 -31.25
CA PRO A 50 94.79 -15.17 -32.61
C PRO A 50 93.36 -15.05 -33.15
N SER A 51 93.00 -13.88 -33.69
CA SER A 51 92.94 -13.61 -35.13
C SER A 51 91.60 -14.03 -35.76
N ASP A 52 90.95 -13.02 -36.32
CA ASP A 52 89.77 -13.02 -37.18
C ASP A 52 89.51 -14.32 -37.97
N ALA A 53 88.29 -14.86 -37.86
CA ALA A 53 87.40 -15.15 -39.00
C ALA A 53 86.07 -15.80 -38.55
N ILE A 54 85.01 -15.40 -39.26
CA ILE A 54 83.64 -15.94 -39.27
C ILE A 54 82.71 -15.41 -38.17
N LYS A 55 82.35 -14.13 -38.35
CA LYS A 55 80.98 -13.66 -38.12
C LYS A 55 80.02 -14.56 -38.93
N SER A 56 79.30 -15.46 -38.29
CA SER A 56 78.16 -16.14 -38.91
C SER A 56 76.98 -15.16 -38.98
N ASN A 57 76.82 -14.53 -40.14
CA ASN A 57 75.66 -13.71 -40.48
C ASN A 57 74.37 -14.55 -40.49
N ILE A 58 73.45 -14.18 -39.60
CA ILE A 58 72.02 -13.90 -39.84
C ILE A 58 71.12 -15.05 -40.33
N SER A 59 70.04 -15.27 -39.56
CA SER A 59 68.82 -16.04 -39.87
C SER A 59 68.39 -16.00 -41.35
N GLN A 60 68.56 -17.11 -42.08
CA GLN A 60 68.18 -17.20 -43.50
C GLN A 60 66.66 -17.20 -43.76
N TYR A 61 65.84 -17.50 -42.75
CA TYR A 61 64.37 -17.50 -42.82
C TYR A 61 63.79 -16.92 -41.53
N SER A 62 63.04 -15.83 -41.63
CA SER A 62 62.44 -15.20 -40.46
C SER A 62 61.08 -14.61 -40.82
N LEU A 63 60.12 -14.72 -39.92
CA LEU A 63 58.82 -14.07 -40.00
C LEU A 63 58.56 -13.40 -38.64
N ASN A 64 58.26 -12.10 -38.63
CA ASN A 64 58.03 -11.36 -37.40
C ASN A 64 56.94 -10.29 -37.56
N ILE A 65 56.06 -10.19 -36.58
CA ILE A 65 55.13 -9.07 -36.42
C ILE A 65 55.83 -7.98 -35.61
N VAL A 66 56.36 -6.99 -36.32
CA VAL A 66 57.03 -5.84 -35.71
C VAL A 66 56.03 -5.03 -34.90
N ASN A 67 54.88 -4.73 -35.48
CA ASN A 67 53.84 -3.94 -34.81
C ASN A 67 52.44 -4.55 -35.04
N PHE A 68 51.64 -4.54 -33.99
CA PHE A 68 50.19 -4.74 -34.06
C PHE A 68 49.58 -3.86 -32.97
N SER A 69 48.90 -2.80 -33.39
CA SER A 69 48.48 -1.70 -32.51
C SER A 69 47.11 -1.16 -32.92
N ALA A 70 46.46 -0.43 -32.02
CA ALA A 70 45.23 0.30 -32.28
C ALA A 70 45.42 1.80 -32.05
N SER A 71 44.58 2.62 -32.68
CA SER A 71 44.47 4.05 -32.36
C SER A 71 44.09 4.31 -30.90
N SER A 72 43.37 3.39 -30.25
CA SER A 72 43.14 3.36 -28.80
C SER A 72 42.89 1.92 -28.34
N THR A 73 43.36 1.58 -27.14
CA THR A 73 43.07 0.29 -26.48
C THR A 73 41.82 0.33 -25.61
N THR A 74 41.28 1.52 -25.33
CA THR A 74 40.01 1.72 -24.61
C THR A 74 39.12 2.65 -25.42
N VAL A 75 37.92 2.20 -25.77
CA VAL A 75 36.96 2.98 -26.55
C VAL A 75 35.55 2.89 -25.97
N ASN A 76 34.69 3.86 -26.30
CA ASN A 76 33.29 3.77 -25.96
C ASN A 76 32.56 2.92 -26.99
N TYR A 77 31.45 2.32 -26.56
CA TYR A 77 30.60 1.53 -27.42
C TYR A 77 30.10 2.35 -28.63
N GLY A 78 30.35 1.84 -29.83
CA GLY A 78 30.01 2.49 -31.10
C GLY A 78 31.09 3.39 -31.69
N ASP A 79 32.21 3.60 -30.99
CA ASP A 79 33.37 4.31 -31.55
C ASP A 79 34.15 3.43 -32.54
N GLU A 80 34.82 4.08 -33.48
CA GLU A 80 35.69 3.44 -34.46
C GLU A 80 37.12 3.30 -33.93
N VAL A 81 37.75 2.14 -34.19
CA VAL A 81 39.15 1.88 -33.87
C VAL A 81 39.90 1.53 -35.14
N ASN A 82 41.05 2.18 -35.36
CA ASN A 82 41.94 1.86 -36.47
C ASN A 82 43.02 0.89 -35.98
N LEU A 83 42.96 -0.37 -36.44
CA LEU A 83 44.01 -1.36 -36.26
C LEU A 83 45.12 -1.12 -37.27
N ARG A 84 46.39 -1.20 -36.85
CA ARG A 84 47.57 -1.06 -37.70
C ARG A 84 48.56 -2.18 -37.43
N TRP A 85 49.14 -2.73 -38.48
CA TRP A 85 50.16 -3.77 -38.38
C TRP A 85 51.33 -3.54 -39.33
N THR A 86 52.50 -4.00 -38.90
CA THR A 86 53.74 -4.02 -39.68
C THR A 86 54.40 -5.38 -39.51
N ILE A 87 54.66 -6.04 -40.62
CA ILE A 87 55.15 -7.42 -40.70
C ILE A 87 56.44 -7.39 -41.49
N LYS A 88 57.48 -8.07 -41.00
CA LYS A 88 58.72 -8.28 -41.73
C LYS A 88 58.98 -9.77 -41.90
N GLY A 89 59.43 -10.16 -43.07
CA GLY A 89 59.90 -11.52 -43.28
C GLY A 89 60.94 -11.63 -44.37
N ASN A 90 61.71 -12.71 -44.35
CA ASN A 90 62.82 -12.96 -45.25
C ASN A 90 62.72 -14.37 -45.86
N ASN A 91 62.89 -14.48 -47.18
CA ASN A 91 62.91 -15.74 -47.94
C ASN A 91 61.69 -16.68 -47.75
N LEU A 92 60.46 -16.12 -47.66
CA LEU A 92 59.22 -16.89 -47.47
C LEU A 92 58.19 -16.63 -48.60
N THR A 93 57.36 -17.63 -48.90
CA THR A 93 56.27 -17.56 -49.90
C THR A 93 54.91 -17.91 -49.29
N GLY A 94 53.81 -17.82 -50.04
CA GLY A 94 52.49 -18.27 -49.57
C GLY A 94 51.94 -17.58 -48.32
N LEU A 95 52.16 -16.27 -48.18
CA LEU A 95 51.72 -15.52 -46.99
C LEU A 95 50.20 -15.50 -46.87
N VAL A 96 49.72 -15.93 -45.71
CA VAL A 96 48.32 -15.80 -45.29
C VAL A 96 48.29 -15.01 -44.00
N LEU A 97 47.40 -14.01 -43.96
CA LEU A 97 47.22 -13.12 -42.83
C LEU A 97 45.78 -13.21 -42.35
N GLU A 98 45.62 -13.50 -41.06
CA GLU A 98 44.32 -13.62 -40.42
C GLU A 98 44.29 -12.77 -39.16
N ILE A 99 43.16 -12.12 -38.91
CA ILE A 99 42.89 -11.48 -37.62
C ILE A 99 41.68 -12.19 -37.02
N THR A 100 41.84 -12.69 -35.79
CA THR A 100 40.77 -13.32 -35.01
C THR A 100 40.34 -12.38 -33.88
N PRO A 101 39.03 -12.09 -33.70
CA PRO A 101 37.91 -12.52 -34.54
C PRO A 101 37.95 -11.88 -35.93
N ASN A 102 37.34 -12.56 -36.91
CA ASN A 102 37.35 -12.10 -38.30
C ASN A 102 36.78 -10.67 -38.40
N ILE A 103 37.61 -9.75 -38.90
CA ILE A 103 37.22 -8.34 -39.11
C ILE A 103 36.80 -8.05 -40.55
N GLY A 104 36.67 -9.08 -41.40
CA GLY A 104 36.41 -9.01 -42.85
C GLY A 104 37.70 -8.91 -43.68
N VAL A 105 37.59 -8.59 -44.98
CA VAL A 105 38.72 -8.54 -45.94
C VAL A 105 39.90 -7.70 -45.43
N ILE A 106 41.08 -8.30 -45.37
CA ILE A 106 42.30 -7.63 -44.92
C ILE A 106 43.11 -7.21 -46.16
N PRO A 107 43.38 -5.91 -46.34
CA PRO A 107 44.16 -5.46 -47.49
C PRO A 107 45.61 -5.92 -47.35
N LEU A 108 46.04 -6.79 -48.26
CA LEU A 108 47.44 -7.20 -48.41
C LEU A 108 48.11 -6.33 -49.48
N LEU A 109 48.70 -5.21 -49.08
CA LEU A 109 49.59 -4.44 -49.95
C LEU A 109 51.00 -5.03 -49.84
N ARG A 110 51.27 -6.06 -50.65
CA ARG A 110 52.63 -6.62 -50.81
C ARG A 110 53.37 -5.81 -51.86
N LYS A 111 54.45 -5.12 -51.45
CA LYS A 111 55.27 -4.30 -52.36
C LYS A 111 56.39 -5.05 -53.08
N ASP A 112 56.80 -6.23 -52.60
CA ASP A 112 57.94 -6.96 -53.18
C ASP A 112 57.67 -8.46 -53.32
N TYR A 113 57.81 -8.97 -54.56
CA TYR A 113 57.68 -10.38 -54.92
C TYR A 113 59.02 -11.04 -55.29
N ARG A 114 60.14 -10.30 -55.22
CA ARG A 114 61.46 -10.78 -55.71
C ARG A 114 62.66 -10.52 -54.79
N ASN A 115 62.49 -9.87 -53.64
CA ASN A 115 63.60 -9.58 -52.72
C ASN A 115 63.63 -10.54 -51.52
N GLU A 116 64.85 -10.86 -51.08
CA GLU A 116 65.18 -11.74 -49.94
C GLU A 116 64.55 -11.29 -48.60
N SER A 117 64.01 -10.06 -48.54
CA SER A 117 63.28 -9.47 -47.42
C SER A 117 62.05 -8.68 -47.88
N PHE A 118 60.93 -8.77 -47.15
CA PHE A 118 59.71 -8.01 -47.40
C PHE A 118 59.19 -7.31 -46.13
N THR A 119 58.47 -6.20 -46.33
CA THR A 119 57.66 -5.55 -45.30
C THR A 119 56.21 -5.41 -45.78
N ILE A 120 55.25 -5.81 -44.94
CA ILE A 120 53.81 -5.60 -45.19
C ILE A 120 53.27 -4.68 -44.11
N GLU A 121 52.66 -3.59 -44.56
CA GLU A 121 51.95 -2.66 -43.71
C GLU A 121 50.48 -2.66 -44.09
N GLY A 122 49.62 -2.62 -43.09
CA GLY A 122 48.18 -2.53 -43.31
C GLY A 122 47.48 -1.86 -42.16
N SER A 123 46.28 -1.37 -42.47
CA SER A 123 45.40 -0.78 -41.48
C SER A 123 43.96 -1.11 -41.78
N LYS A 124 43.13 -1.18 -40.73
CA LYS A 124 41.70 -1.40 -40.88
C LYS A 124 40.92 -0.76 -39.75
N THR A 125 39.89 0.00 -40.11
CA THR A 125 38.92 0.55 -39.16
C THR A 125 37.88 -0.51 -38.81
N ILE A 126 37.60 -0.68 -37.53
CA ILE A 126 36.61 -1.60 -36.97
C ILE A 126 35.71 -0.87 -35.95
N LYS A 127 34.53 -1.42 -35.70
CA LYS A 127 33.61 -0.99 -34.62
C LYS A 127 33.42 -2.13 -33.63
N PRO A 128 34.27 -2.23 -32.60
CA PRO A 128 34.15 -3.30 -31.61
C PRO A 128 32.89 -3.11 -30.76
N VAL A 129 32.05 -4.15 -30.69
CA VAL A 129 30.79 -4.13 -29.92
C VAL A 129 30.94 -4.65 -28.49
N LYS A 130 32.06 -5.28 -28.18
CA LYS A 130 32.41 -5.81 -26.85
C LYS A 130 33.92 -5.84 -26.69
N SER A 131 34.40 -5.83 -25.44
CA SER A 131 35.82 -6.01 -25.14
C SER A 131 36.32 -7.32 -25.75
N THR A 132 37.34 -7.21 -26.60
CA THR A 132 37.74 -8.29 -27.50
C THR A 132 39.26 -8.35 -27.61
N LYS A 133 39.79 -9.56 -27.53
CA LYS A 133 41.18 -9.88 -27.84
C LYS A 133 41.30 -10.14 -29.34
N TYR A 134 42.03 -9.28 -30.03
CA TYR A 134 42.40 -9.44 -31.42
C TYR A 134 43.75 -10.15 -31.52
N ILE A 135 43.82 -11.17 -32.37
CA ILE A 135 45.05 -11.92 -32.62
C ILE A 135 45.35 -11.81 -34.11
N LEU A 136 46.45 -11.14 -34.43
CA LEU A 136 47.02 -11.15 -35.78
C LEU A 136 47.88 -12.41 -35.90
N ARG A 137 47.48 -13.33 -36.78
CA ARG A 137 48.20 -14.57 -37.10
C ARG A 137 48.69 -14.49 -38.54
N ILE A 138 49.94 -14.87 -38.75
CA ILE A 138 50.54 -14.90 -40.08
C ILE A 138 51.23 -16.23 -40.25
N THR A 139 50.90 -16.89 -41.35
CA THR A 139 51.55 -18.11 -41.79
C THR A 139 52.22 -17.87 -43.13
N ALA A 140 53.41 -18.42 -43.30
CA ALA A 140 54.13 -18.40 -44.56
C ALA A 140 54.79 -19.75 -44.80
N THR A 141 54.99 -20.10 -46.06
CA THR A 141 55.63 -21.34 -46.48
C THR A 141 57.13 -21.10 -46.67
N ASP A 142 57.95 -22.00 -46.14
CA ASP A 142 59.40 -22.05 -46.40
C ASP A 142 59.64 -22.84 -47.70
N PRO A 143 60.07 -22.18 -48.79
CA PRO A 143 60.21 -22.86 -50.08
C PRO A 143 61.31 -23.93 -50.12
N PHE A 144 62.25 -23.91 -49.17
CA PHE A 144 63.46 -24.73 -49.21
C PHE A 144 63.52 -25.78 -48.10
N ARG A 145 62.55 -25.81 -47.18
CA ARG A 145 62.45 -26.85 -46.15
C ARG A 145 61.16 -27.65 -46.26
N ILE A 146 61.32 -28.95 -46.09
CA ILE A 146 60.27 -29.95 -46.16
C ILE A 146 60.25 -30.70 -44.83
N ASP A 147 59.09 -30.78 -44.21
CA ASP A 147 58.86 -31.59 -43.02
C ASP A 147 58.24 -32.93 -43.43
N VAL A 148 58.77 -34.02 -42.88
CA VAL A 148 58.22 -35.37 -43.06
C VAL A 148 57.33 -35.68 -41.86
N GLY A 149 56.04 -35.81 -42.10
CA GLY A 149 55.05 -36.11 -41.06
C GLY A 149 55.18 -37.53 -40.52
N LYS A 150 54.59 -37.78 -39.34
CA LYS A 150 54.60 -39.10 -38.66
C LYS A 150 53.99 -40.25 -39.47
N THR A 151 53.24 -39.94 -40.53
CA THR A 151 52.61 -40.89 -41.46
C THR A 151 53.35 -41.01 -42.80
N GLY A 152 54.54 -40.42 -42.93
CA GLY A 152 55.34 -40.44 -44.17
C GLY A 152 54.93 -39.39 -45.22
N GLY A 153 53.94 -38.55 -44.93
CA GLY A 153 53.55 -37.42 -45.78
C GLY A 153 54.64 -36.34 -45.82
N VAL A 154 54.99 -35.90 -47.03
CA VAL A 154 55.98 -34.85 -47.29
C VAL A 154 55.24 -33.53 -47.43
N HIS A 155 55.46 -32.60 -46.49
CA HIS A 155 54.80 -31.29 -46.51
C HIS A 155 55.83 -30.16 -46.47
N GLN A 156 55.53 -29.06 -47.15
CA GLN A 156 56.37 -27.88 -47.11
C GLN A 156 56.26 -27.22 -45.73
N ARG A 157 57.39 -26.84 -45.13
CA ARG A 157 57.41 -26.31 -43.76
C ARG A 157 56.66 -24.97 -43.68
N ILE A 158 55.82 -24.84 -42.66
CA ILE A 158 55.06 -23.60 -42.39
C ILE A 158 55.73 -22.86 -41.23
N VAL A 159 56.02 -21.59 -41.44
CA VAL A 159 56.48 -20.65 -40.41
C VAL A 159 55.29 -19.82 -39.97
N GLU A 160 55.07 -19.75 -38.66
CA GLU A 160 53.95 -19.04 -38.06
C GLU A 160 54.44 -18.07 -36.98
N THR A 161 53.81 -16.89 -36.93
CA THR A 161 53.92 -15.97 -35.81
C THR A 161 52.57 -15.35 -35.51
N SER A 162 52.36 -14.96 -34.26
CA SER A 162 51.15 -14.24 -33.85
C SER A 162 51.47 -13.09 -32.89
N LYS A 163 50.59 -12.08 -32.86
CA LYS A 163 50.65 -10.97 -31.91
C LYS A 163 49.25 -10.60 -31.47
N GLU A 164 49.11 -10.27 -30.20
CA GLU A 164 47.83 -10.05 -29.56
C GLU A 164 47.64 -8.58 -29.22
N LEU A 165 46.40 -8.11 -29.32
CA LEU A 165 45.98 -6.77 -28.98
C LEU A 165 44.61 -6.84 -28.31
N PHE A 166 44.52 -6.37 -27.08
CA PHE A 166 43.25 -6.29 -26.38
C PHE A 166 42.64 -4.89 -26.53
N ILE A 167 41.37 -4.84 -26.96
CA ILE A 167 40.59 -3.61 -27.01
C ILE A 167 39.47 -3.73 -25.98
N ASN A 168 39.44 -2.82 -25.02
CA ASN A 168 38.38 -2.69 -24.04
C ASN A 168 37.29 -1.76 -24.57
N VAL A 169 36.03 -2.22 -24.57
CA VAL A 169 34.86 -1.45 -24.99
C VAL A 169 34.01 -1.13 -23.78
N LYS A 170 33.93 0.15 -23.45
CA LYS A 170 33.07 0.66 -22.37
C LYS A 170 31.64 0.85 -22.88
N LYS A 171 30.70 0.02 -22.41
CA LYS A 171 29.29 0.00 -22.80
C LYS A 171 28.40 0.61 -21.71
N PRO A 172 27.73 1.74 -21.96
CA PRO A 172 26.73 2.25 -21.03
C PRO A 172 25.53 1.30 -20.93
N LYS A 173 24.88 1.29 -19.76
CA LYS A 173 23.61 0.59 -19.53
C LYS A 173 22.69 1.55 -18.80
N ILE A 174 21.61 1.96 -19.44
CA ILE A 174 20.67 2.92 -18.87
C ILE A 174 19.47 2.14 -18.34
N GLU A 175 19.24 2.25 -17.04
CA GLU A 175 18.14 1.57 -16.34
C GLU A 175 17.18 2.60 -15.74
N ASN A 176 15.90 2.25 -15.70
CA ASN A 176 14.86 3.02 -15.04
C ASN A 176 15.13 3.09 -13.55
N ILE A 177 14.76 4.23 -12.96
CA ILE A 177 14.71 4.40 -11.51
C ILE A 177 13.29 4.80 -11.15
N LYS A 178 12.81 4.30 -10.00
CA LYS A 178 11.49 4.60 -9.46
C LYS A 178 11.16 6.09 -9.57
N PRO A 179 10.08 6.47 -10.26
CA PRO A 179 9.64 7.85 -10.36
C PRO A 179 9.35 8.47 -9.00
N SER A 180 9.61 9.77 -8.87
CA SER A 180 9.20 10.55 -7.69
C SER A 180 7.83 11.17 -7.93
N VAL A 181 6.90 10.97 -7.00
CA VAL A 181 5.54 11.53 -7.07
C VAL A 181 5.34 12.55 -5.96
N ASP A 182 5.06 13.79 -6.34
CA ASP A 182 4.58 14.82 -5.41
C ASP A 182 3.05 14.77 -5.33
N GLN A 183 2.52 14.23 -4.23
CA GLN A 183 1.08 14.11 -4.01
C GLN A 183 0.36 15.46 -3.94
N LYS A 184 1.04 16.56 -3.57
CA LYS A 184 0.40 17.88 -3.48
C LYS A 184 0.20 18.49 -4.86
N THR A 185 1.21 18.40 -5.72
CA THR A 185 1.17 18.99 -7.07
C THR A 185 0.77 18.00 -8.16
N MET A 186 0.70 16.71 -7.85
CA MET A 186 0.52 15.60 -8.80
C MET A 186 1.62 15.53 -9.87
N LYS A 187 2.79 16.10 -9.57
CA LYS A 187 3.96 16.05 -10.43
C LYS A 187 4.67 14.71 -10.29
N ILE A 188 4.94 14.05 -11.42
CA ILE A 188 5.70 12.80 -11.50
C ILE A 188 6.99 13.08 -12.26
N LYS A 189 8.13 12.79 -11.63
CA LYS A 189 9.47 12.93 -12.21
C LYS A 189 10.06 11.58 -12.56
N PHE A 190 10.58 11.45 -13.78
CA PHE A 190 11.19 10.22 -14.28
C PHE A 190 12.71 10.32 -14.21
N PHE A 191 13.35 9.21 -13.83
CA PHE A 191 14.79 9.15 -13.64
C PHE A 191 15.36 7.92 -14.32
N ALA A 192 16.63 8.02 -14.73
CA ALA A 192 17.42 6.86 -15.13
C ALA A 192 18.81 6.93 -14.53
N LYS A 193 19.45 5.76 -14.44
CA LYS A 193 20.81 5.61 -13.95
C LYS A 193 21.65 4.86 -14.96
N ASN A 194 22.90 5.29 -15.14
CA ASN A 194 23.86 4.53 -15.92
C ASN A 194 24.57 3.49 -15.03
N THR A 195 24.22 2.22 -15.18
CA THR A 195 24.81 1.10 -14.44
C THR A 195 25.83 0.31 -15.27
N GLY A 196 26.12 0.76 -16.49
CA GLY A 196 27.12 0.17 -17.36
C GLY A 196 28.56 0.47 -16.94
N ASP A 197 29.51 0.04 -17.76
CA ASP A 197 30.95 0.25 -17.58
C ASP A 197 31.50 1.40 -18.44
N GLY A 198 30.62 2.09 -19.18
CA GLY A 198 30.92 3.27 -19.97
C GLY A 198 29.96 4.42 -19.74
N ASP A 199 30.39 5.62 -20.13
CA ASP A 199 29.55 6.81 -20.08
C ASP A 199 28.54 6.80 -21.23
N PHE A 200 27.35 7.34 -20.97
CA PHE A 200 26.35 7.60 -22.00
C PHE A 200 26.54 9.02 -22.51
N LEU A 201 27.01 9.16 -23.74
CA LEU A 201 27.51 10.43 -24.28
C LEU A 201 26.53 11.08 -25.26
N SER A 202 26.22 12.35 -25.01
CA SER A 202 25.49 13.30 -25.85
C SER A 202 24.38 12.67 -26.69
N SER A 203 23.51 11.91 -26.05
CA SER A 203 22.45 11.15 -26.73
C SER A 203 21.12 11.35 -26.03
N PRO A 204 19.99 11.34 -26.76
CA PRO A 204 18.68 11.45 -26.15
C PRO A 204 18.14 10.10 -25.70
N ILE A 205 17.19 10.13 -24.76
CA ILE A 205 16.43 8.95 -24.31
C ILE A 205 14.95 9.22 -24.61
N GLN A 206 14.29 8.27 -25.29
CA GLN A 206 12.85 8.29 -25.42
C GLN A 206 12.22 7.64 -24.20
N VAL A 207 11.28 8.32 -23.56
CA VAL A 207 10.52 7.84 -22.41
C VAL A 207 9.06 7.67 -22.82
N LYS A 208 8.48 6.52 -22.49
CA LYS A 208 7.03 6.26 -22.58
C LYS A 208 6.54 5.92 -21.18
N TYR A 209 5.37 6.44 -20.82
CA TYR A 209 4.78 6.19 -19.51
C TYR A 209 3.29 5.90 -19.61
N ASN A 210 2.80 5.13 -18.63
CA ASN A 210 1.39 4.88 -18.39
C ASN A 210 1.12 4.88 -16.89
N VAL A 211 0.16 5.69 -16.45
CA VAL A 211 -0.24 5.82 -15.05
C VAL A 211 -1.66 5.28 -14.91
N ILE A 212 -1.86 4.34 -13.99
CA ILE A 212 -3.15 3.70 -13.70
C ILE A 212 -3.43 3.79 -12.19
N ASN A 213 -4.71 3.76 -11.81
CA ASN A 213 -5.12 3.92 -10.39
C ASN A 213 -4.75 2.70 -9.52
N ASN A 214 -4.79 1.51 -10.10
CA ASN A 214 -4.28 0.27 -9.52
C ASN A 214 -3.93 -0.69 -10.66
N LEU A 215 -3.32 -1.85 -10.38
CA LEU A 215 -2.87 -2.82 -11.40
C LEU A 215 -3.95 -3.23 -12.43
N TYR A 216 -5.24 -3.08 -12.09
CA TYR A 216 -6.38 -3.42 -12.96
C TYR A 216 -7.30 -2.21 -13.26
N GLY A 217 -6.85 -1.00 -12.95
CA GLY A 217 -7.65 0.21 -13.00
C GLY A 217 -7.61 0.89 -14.36
N PRO A 218 -8.50 1.87 -14.60
CA PRO A 218 -8.44 2.68 -15.80
C PRO A 218 -7.11 3.46 -15.86
N SER A 219 -6.64 3.71 -17.09
CA SER A 219 -5.53 4.64 -17.33
C SER A 219 -5.94 6.05 -16.94
N LEU A 220 -5.12 6.66 -16.09
CA LEU A 220 -5.24 8.04 -15.65
C LEU A 220 -4.47 8.97 -16.59
N ALA A 221 -3.33 8.51 -17.12
CA ALA A 221 -2.53 9.22 -18.10
C ALA A 221 -1.63 8.26 -18.87
N SER A 222 -1.39 8.54 -20.15
CA SER A 222 -0.32 7.89 -20.92
C SER A 222 0.32 8.90 -21.84
N GLY A 223 1.61 8.74 -22.10
CA GLY A 223 2.34 9.71 -22.89
C GLY A 223 3.75 9.26 -23.24
N ARG A 224 4.43 10.12 -24.00
CA ARG A 224 5.82 9.94 -24.36
C ARG A 224 6.50 11.28 -24.55
N PHE A 225 7.80 11.32 -24.26
CA PHE A 225 8.67 12.45 -24.58
C PHE A 225 10.07 11.95 -24.90
N THR A 226 10.88 12.81 -25.49
CA THR A 226 12.29 12.55 -25.76
C THR A 226 13.10 13.63 -25.06
N THR A 227 14.13 13.22 -24.31
CA THR A 227 15.02 14.19 -23.64
C THR A 227 15.83 14.99 -24.66
N SER A 228 16.40 16.11 -24.22
CA SER A 228 17.56 16.67 -24.93
C SER A 228 18.75 15.70 -24.88
N ASN A 229 19.83 15.99 -25.60
CA ASN A 229 21.04 15.19 -25.49
C ASN A 229 21.59 15.24 -24.06
N LEU A 230 21.75 14.07 -23.46
CA LEU A 230 22.26 13.92 -22.10
C LEU A 230 23.68 13.35 -22.11
N ASN A 231 24.46 13.71 -21.10
CA ASN A 231 25.69 13.02 -20.72
C ASN A 231 25.47 12.40 -19.34
N ILE A 232 25.58 11.08 -19.22
CA ILE A 232 25.35 10.36 -17.97
C ILE A 232 26.60 9.54 -17.68
N LYS A 233 27.39 9.97 -16.71
CA LYS A 233 28.60 9.25 -16.29
C LYS A 233 28.26 7.89 -15.71
N GLN A 234 29.23 6.99 -15.71
CA GLN A 234 29.11 5.73 -15.00
C GLN A 234 28.67 5.94 -13.54
N GLY A 235 27.58 5.28 -13.15
CA GLY A 235 26.99 5.36 -11.80
C GLY A 235 26.10 6.58 -11.55
N GLU A 236 26.04 7.55 -12.46
CA GLU A 236 25.24 8.76 -12.32
C GLU A 236 23.75 8.49 -12.57
N GLN A 237 22.90 9.18 -11.80
CA GLN A 237 21.45 9.23 -11.98
C GLN A 237 21.05 10.63 -12.44
N VAL A 238 20.16 10.70 -13.42
CA VAL A 238 19.66 11.96 -13.98
C VAL A 238 18.14 12.00 -14.04
N GLU A 239 17.57 13.20 -13.96
CA GLU A 239 16.16 13.46 -14.25
C GLU A 239 15.97 13.49 -15.78
N LEU A 240 15.06 12.67 -16.29
CA LEU A 240 14.73 12.61 -17.72
C LEU A 240 13.68 13.65 -18.09
N GLY A 241 12.74 13.91 -17.19
CA GLY A 241 11.63 14.84 -17.39
C GLY A 241 10.53 14.64 -16.37
N GLU A 242 9.43 15.37 -16.56
CA GLU A 242 8.29 15.36 -15.65
C GLU A 242 6.95 15.41 -16.39
N MET A 243 5.91 14.96 -15.71
CA MET A 243 4.52 15.17 -16.11
C MET A 243 3.68 15.64 -14.91
N ILE A 244 2.52 16.24 -15.18
CA ILE A 244 1.54 16.58 -14.15
C ILE A 244 0.29 15.74 -14.38
N LEU A 245 -0.12 14.97 -13.38
CA LEU A 245 -1.33 14.15 -13.45
C LEU A 245 -2.55 15.04 -13.18
N THR A 246 -3.23 15.43 -14.25
CA THR A 246 -4.31 16.43 -14.22
C THR A 246 -5.58 15.91 -13.53
N ASP A 247 -5.91 14.62 -13.69
CA ASP A 247 -7.05 13.99 -13.01
C ASP A 247 -6.68 13.56 -11.58
N ARG A 248 -6.44 14.58 -10.73
CA ARG A 248 -6.15 14.40 -9.30
C ARG A 248 -7.24 13.60 -8.60
N GLU A 249 -8.51 13.85 -8.92
CA GLU A 249 -9.62 13.23 -8.23
C GLU A 249 -9.67 11.73 -8.47
N SER A 250 -9.52 11.29 -9.72
CA SER A 250 -9.49 9.86 -10.00
C SER A 250 -8.26 9.17 -9.41
N ALA A 251 -7.11 9.84 -9.40
CA ALA A 251 -5.87 9.31 -8.82
C ALA A 251 -5.98 9.08 -7.30
N LEU A 252 -6.66 9.98 -6.58
CA LEU A 252 -6.82 9.89 -5.12
C LEU A 252 -8.01 9.01 -4.68
N LYS A 253 -8.80 8.45 -5.60
CA LYS A 253 -9.85 7.47 -5.28
C LYS A 253 -9.30 6.15 -4.75
N GLY A 254 -8.10 5.75 -5.18
CA GLY A 254 -7.39 4.56 -4.71
C GLY A 254 -6.41 4.86 -3.57
N ASP A 255 -5.70 3.84 -3.11
CA ASP A 255 -4.66 3.96 -2.07
C ASP A 255 -3.29 4.37 -2.65
N GLY A 256 -3.20 4.49 -3.97
CA GLY A 256 -2.00 4.84 -4.69
C GLY A 256 -2.23 4.90 -6.18
N ILE A 257 -1.14 4.94 -6.94
CA ILE A 257 -1.09 4.79 -8.39
C ILE A 257 0.01 3.80 -8.78
N VAL A 258 -0.11 3.25 -9.98
CA VAL A 258 0.91 2.42 -10.61
C VAL A 258 1.43 3.15 -11.85
N ILE A 259 2.75 3.20 -12.00
CA ILE A 259 3.43 3.94 -13.07
C ILE A 259 4.29 2.95 -13.84
N GLY A 260 3.88 2.60 -15.06
CA GLY A 260 4.72 1.89 -16.02
C GLY A 260 5.61 2.88 -16.77
N VAL A 261 6.90 2.56 -16.90
CA VAL A 261 7.90 3.38 -17.58
C VAL A 261 8.71 2.52 -18.53
N ASP A 262 8.76 2.91 -19.80
CA ASP A 262 9.67 2.34 -20.80
C ASP A 262 10.67 3.41 -21.23
N ILE A 263 11.96 3.08 -21.21
CA ILE A 263 13.03 3.93 -21.74
C ILE A 263 13.76 3.26 -22.90
N GLU A 264 14.02 4.06 -23.92
CA GLU A 264 14.72 3.67 -25.13
C GLU A 264 15.85 4.66 -25.41
N PRO A 265 17.10 4.33 -25.02
CA PRO A 265 18.25 5.18 -25.31
C PRO A 265 18.57 5.19 -26.81
N ILE A 266 18.62 6.37 -27.42
CA ILE A 266 18.94 6.54 -28.84
C ILE A 266 20.44 6.80 -28.95
N TYR A 267 21.23 5.73 -29.01
CA TYR A 267 22.69 5.79 -28.94
C TYR A 267 23.36 5.45 -30.28
N LYS A 268 24.68 5.73 -30.40
CA LYS A 268 25.48 5.47 -31.62
C LYS A 268 25.34 4.05 -32.16
N LEU A 269 25.29 3.07 -31.26
CA LEU A 269 24.88 1.70 -31.51
C LEU A 269 23.72 1.36 -30.58
N PRO A 270 22.77 0.50 -31.00
CA PRO A 270 21.62 0.15 -30.18
C PRO A 270 22.04 -0.34 -28.80
N LEU A 271 21.42 0.24 -27.77
CA LEU A 271 21.49 -0.21 -26.38
C LEU A 271 20.22 -0.98 -26.03
N GLU A 272 20.29 -1.73 -24.94
CA GLU A 272 19.12 -2.39 -24.37
C GLU A 272 18.09 -1.35 -23.93
N LYS A 273 16.81 -1.65 -24.20
CA LYS A 273 15.68 -0.90 -23.65
C LYS A 273 15.41 -1.42 -22.25
N ASP A 274 14.86 -0.57 -21.41
CA ASP A 274 14.46 -0.95 -20.06
C ASP A 274 13.00 -0.58 -19.79
N SER A 275 12.29 -1.47 -19.09
CA SER A 275 10.86 -1.34 -18.82
C SER A 275 10.59 -1.82 -17.41
N ASP A 276 9.91 -0.99 -16.61
CA ASP A 276 9.62 -1.31 -15.21
C ASP A 276 8.28 -0.70 -14.77
N ILE A 277 7.71 -1.24 -13.69
CA ILE A 277 6.42 -0.86 -13.14
C ILE A 277 6.59 -0.52 -11.66
N TYR A 278 6.18 0.69 -11.29
CA TYR A 278 6.34 1.21 -9.93
C TYR A 278 5.02 1.49 -9.26
N GLU A 279 4.86 1.02 -8.02
CA GLU A 279 3.76 1.40 -7.16
C GLU A 279 4.12 2.62 -6.29
N ASN A 280 3.21 3.59 -6.24
CA ASN A 280 3.28 4.73 -5.36
C ASN A 280 2.03 4.79 -4.47
N LYS A 281 2.17 4.53 -3.17
CA LYS A 281 1.09 4.66 -2.19
C LYS A 281 0.94 6.11 -1.76
N TRP A 282 -0.29 6.56 -1.57
CA TRP A 282 -0.56 7.89 -1.04
C TRP A 282 -0.16 7.97 0.42
N THR A 283 0.46 9.09 0.78
CA THR A 283 0.77 9.41 2.17
C THR A 283 -0.52 9.82 2.87
N THR A 284 -0.71 9.31 4.09
CA THR A 284 -1.85 9.63 4.95
C THR A 284 -1.43 10.48 6.14
N GLU A 285 -2.33 11.33 6.58
CA GLU A 285 -2.23 12.12 7.81
C GLU A 285 -3.22 11.58 8.85
N LYS A 286 -3.04 12.00 10.12
CA LYS A 286 -3.88 11.59 11.24
C LYS A 286 -4.45 12.81 11.96
N LEU A 287 -5.77 12.86 12.08
CA LEU A 287 -6.47 13.81 12.93
C LEU A 287 -6.93 13.09 14.20
N LYS A 288 -6.58 13.64 15.36
CA LYS A 288 -7.04 13.12 16.66
C LYS A 288 -8.15 14.01 17.19
N ILE A 289 -9.33 13.43 17.38
CA ILE A 289 -10.46 14.06 18.04
C ILE A 289 -10.46 13.57 19.49
N GLY A 290 -10.05 14.44 20.41
CA GLY A 290 -10.16 14.20 21.85
C GLY A 290 -11.42 14.87 22.45
N ASN A 291 -11.57 14.76 23.77
CA ASN A 291 -12.71 15.34 24.50
C ASN A 291 -12.91 16.84 24.25
N GLU A 292 -11.85 17.64 24.15
CA GLU A 292 -11.98 19.09 23.89
C GLU A 292 -12.56 19.41 22.52
N ILE A 293 -12.18 18.63 21.49
CA ILE A 293 -12.74 18.80 20.15
C ILE A 293 -14.15 18.21 20.08
N LEU A 294 -14.42 17.13 20.83
CA LEU A 294 -15.74 16.52 20.92
C LEU A 294 -16.81 17.51 21.46
N LYS A 295 -16.43 18.44 22.34
CA LYS A 295 -17.35 19.48 22.87
C LYS A 295 -18.02 20.30 21.77
N ILE A 296 -17.35 20.50 20.63
CA ILE A 296 -17.91 21.19 19.45
C ILE A 296 -19.14 20.43 18.89
N PHE A 297 -19.22 19.13 19.13
CA PHE A 297 -20.29 18.24 18.69
C PHE A 297 -21.31 17.93 19.78
N GLY A 298 -21.12 18.41 21.02
CA GLY A 298 -21.99 18.09 22.15
C GLY A 298 -23.45 18.50 21.90
N ASP A 299 -23.65 19.65 21.27
CA ASP A 299 -25.00 20.10 20.91
C ASP A 299 -25.60 19.27 19.77
N LEU A 300 -24.79 18.78 18.81
CA LEU A 300 -25.28 18.07 17.61
C LEU A 300 -26.05 16.78 17.93
N PHE A 301 -25.71 16.12 19.04
CA PHE A 301 -26.31 14.85 19.44
C PHE A 301 -27.29 14.96 20.61
N SER A 302 -27.66 16.18 21.00
CA SER A 302 -28.64 16.42 22.06
C SER A 302 -29.98 15.77 21.73
N GLY A 303 -30.66 15.26 22.76
CA GLY A 303 -31.93 14.56 22.58
C GLY A 303 -32.74 14.38 23.85
N SER A 304 -33.92 13.81 23.68
CA SER A 304 -34.80 13.46 24.78
C SER A 304 -35.58 12.19 24.50
N ILE A 305 -35.94 11.49 25.57
CA ILE A 305 -36.78 10.31 25.54
C ILE A 305 -37.90 10.45 26.57
N ARG A 306 -39.11 10.10 26.15
CA ARG A 306 -40.26 9.92 27.04
C ARG A 306 -40.77 8.50 26.93
N ILE A 307 -41.06 7.91 28.08
CA ILE A 307 -41.68 6.60 28.21
C ILE A 307 -43.02 6.80 28.91
N ASN A 308 -44.10 6.49 28.20
CA ASN A 308 -45.45 6.55 28.73
C ASN A 308 -46.32 5.49 28.05
N ASN A 309 -46.91 4.60 28.85
CA ASN A 309 -47.97 3.69 28.40
C ASN A 309 -49.20 3.72 29.31
N TYR A 310 -49.20 4.61 30.32
CA TYR A 310 -50.30 4.87 31.23
C TYR A 310 -51.22 5.99 30.71
N TYR A 311 -52.52 5.82 30.90
CA TYR A 311 -53.54 6.84 30.69
C TYR A 311 -54.29 7.12 32.00
N SER A 312 -54.04 8.28 32.60
CA SER A 312 -54.64 8.71 33.88
C SER A 312 -56.04 9.32 33.72
N GLY A 313 -56.78 8.97 32.67
CA GLY A 313 -58.12 9.52 32.45
C GLY A 313 -58.98 9.24 33.68
N GLY A 314 -59.48 10.31 34.31
CA GLY A 314 -60.23 10.25 35.57
C GLY A 314 -61.31 9.18 35.58
N CYS A 315 -61.60 8.69 36.78
CA CYS A 315 -62.57 7.64 37.13
C CYS A 315 -63.63 7.39 36.05
N PHE A 316 -63.54 6.21 35.42
CA PHE A 316 -64.45 5.59 34.44
C PHE A 316 -65.62 6.40 33.85
N ALA A 317 -65.61 6.51 32.51
CA ALA A 317 -66.79 6.25 31.70
C ALA A 317 -66.51 5.00 30.85
N GLY A 318 -67.28 3.94 31.05
CA GLY A 318 -67.14 2.67 30.32
C GLY A 318 -67.26 2.85 28.80
N THR A 319 -66.63 1.97 28.04
CA THR A 319 -66.83 1.87 26.59
C THR A 319 -68.03 0.97 26.30
N THR A 320 -69.06 1.51 25.63
CA THR A 320 -69.94 0.70 24.80
C THR A 320 -69.24 0.47 23.46
N THR A 321 -68.84 -0.77 23.16
CA THR A 321 -68.54 -1.19 21.79
C THR A 321 -69.82 -1.08 20.96
N SER A 322 -69.83 -0.18 19.97
CA SER A 322 -70.80 -0.22 18.87
C SER A 322 -70.28 -1.19 17.82
N GLU A 323 -71.15 -2.06 17.30
CA GLU A 323 -70.84 -3.09 16.29
C GLU A 323 -70.28 -2.51 14.97
N ASP A 324 -70.33 -1.19 14.77
CA ASP A 324 -70.07 -0.56 13.47
C ASP A 324 -68.66 0.03 13.28
N SER A 325 -67.79 0.12 14.31
CA SER A 325 -66.40 0.57 14.09
C SER A 325 -65.43 0.32 15.26
N PRO A 326 -64.45 -0.60 15.14
CA PRO A 326 -63.51 -0.92 16.22
C PRO A 326 -62.38 0.11 16.47
N TYR A 327 -62.36 1.28 15.81
CA TYR A 327 -61.19 2.19 15.85
C TYR A 327 -61.46 3.67 16.17
N ARG A 328 -62.64 4.05 16.68
CA ARG A 328 -62.94 5.47 17.00
C ARG A 328 -63.41 5.68 18.44
N THR A 329 -62.51 6.11 19.32
CA THR A 329 -62.83 6.52 20.70
C THR A 329 -63.34 7.97 20.73
N LYS A 330 -64.58 8.19 21.18
CA LYS A 330 -65.08 9.53 21.54
C LYS A 330 -64.57 9.88 22.95
N LYS A 331 -63.93 11.06 23.09
CA LYS A 331 -63.66 11.65 24.41
C LYS A 331 -64.96 12.21 24.97
N GLN A 332 -65.41 11.74 26.13
CA GLN A 332 -66.50 12.37 26.88
C GLN A 332 -65.88 13.25 27.99
N GLN A 333 -66.44 14.44 28.17
CA GLN A 333 -65.95 15.46 29.10
C GLN A 333 -66.50 15.16 30.51
N LEU A 334 -65.63 15.05 31.52
CA LEU A 334 -66.00 14.73 32.91
C LEU A 334 -66.57 15.96 33.64
N THR A 335 -67.70 15.77 34.35
CA THR A 335 -68.26 16.72 35.32
C THR A 335 -67.66 16.48 36.72
N SER A 336 -67.59 17.55 37.52
CA SER A 336 -66.67 17.80 38.63
C SER A 336 -66.97 17.14 39.99
N GLU A 337 -67.49 15.90 40.05
CA GLU A 337 -67.75 15.25 41.35
C GLU A 337 -66.94 13.96 41.52
N ALA A 338 -66.08 13.94 42.55
CA ALA A 338 -65.17 12.85 42.88
C ALA A 338 -65.94 11.63 43.41
N LEU A 339 -66.14 10.64 42.55
CA LEU A 339 -66.54 9.27 42.92
C LEU A 339 -65.29 8.38 43.11
N PRO A 340 -65.29 7.42 44.05
CA PRO A 340 -64.22 6.43 44.19
C PRO A 340 -64.07 5.62 42.90
N CYS A 341 -62.83 5.36 42.50
CA CYS A 341 -62.47 4.67 41.27
C CYS A 341 -63.21 3.32 41.15
N LEU A 342 -64.15 3.22 40.22
CA LEU A 342 -64.86 1.97 39.92
C LEU A 342 -63.91 0.93 39.25
N PRO A 343 -64.27 -0.38 39.22
CA PRO A 343 -63.42 -1.43 38.66
C PRO A 343 -63.17 -1.31 37.14
N GLY A 344 -61.95 -1.60 36.67
CA GLY A 344 -61.64 -1.82 35.24
C GLY A 344 -60.15 -1.69 34.85
N ASP A 345 -59.75 -2.28 33.72
CA ASP A 345 -58.37 -2.20 33.20
C ASP A 345 -58.07 -0.76 32.74
N PRO A 346 -56.99 -0.10 33.22
CA PRO A 346 -56.59 1.20 32.69
C PRO A 346 -56.29 1.10 31.19
N TYR A 347 -56.58 2.17 30.45
CA TYR A 347 -56.29 2.19 29.01
C TYR A 347 -54.78 2.18 28.76
N PHE A 348 -54.29 1.08 28.18
CA PHE A 348 -52.94 1.01 27.62
C PHE A 348 -52.77 2.05 26.51
N LYS A 349 -51.87 3.01 26.70
CA LYS A 349 -51.62 4.07 25.73
C LYS A 349 -50.56 3.62 24.72
N GLN A 350 -50.99 3.29 23.51
CA GLN A 350 -50.09 2.99 22.40
C GLN A 350 -49.46 4.28 21.84
N ASN A 351 -48.19 4.18 21.43
CA ASN A 351 -47.42 5.17 20.67
C ASN A 351 -47.24 6.53 21.36
N ASP A 352 -47.28 6.57 22.69
CA ASP A 352 -47.03 7.80 23.47
C ASP A 352 -45.61 7.86 24.06
N CYS A 353 -44.79 6.83 23.84
CA CYS A 353 -43.36 6.93 24.05
C CYS A 353 -42.72 7.60 22.83
N PHE A 354 -41.71 8.43 23.04
CA PHE A 354 -40.98 9.02 21.92
C PHE A 354 -39.49 9.20 22.22
N ILE A 355 -38.69 9.20 21.16
CA ILE A 355 -37.30 9.65 21.18
C ILE A 355 -37.17 10.80 20.18
N LYS A 356 -36.50 11.88 20.59
CA LYS A 356 -36.29 13.08 19.80
C LYS A 356 -34.81 13.44 19.75
N PHE A 357 -34.31 13.75 18.57
CA PHE A 357 -33.03 14.43 18.33
C PHE A 357 -33.32 15.74 17.61
N PRO A 358 -33.54 16.86 18.33
CA PRO A 358 -33.97 18.12 17.74
C PRO A 358 -33.01 18.62 16.65
N ASN A 359 -31.70 18.55 16.90
CA ASN A 359 -30.68 19.06 15.97
C ASN A 359 -30.47 18.17 14.73
N LEU A 360 -30.99 16.94 14.77
CA LEU A 360 -31.06 16.05 13.62
C LEU A 360 -32.44 16.11 12.94
N ASN A 361 -33.37 16.97 13.38
CA ASN A 361 -34.76 16.99 12.95
C ASN A 361 -35.39 15.58 12.94
N TYR A 362 -35.19 14.83 14.03
CA TYR A 362 -35.68 13.46 14.14
C TYR A 362 -36.60 13.31 15.35
N HIS A 363 -37.70 12.60 15.13
CA HIS A 363 -38.68 12.22 16.13
C HIS A 363 -39.27 10.86 15.76
N GLN A 364 -39.28 9.93 16.71
CA GLN A 364 -39.90 8.62 16.54
C GLN A 364 -40.79 8.31 17.73
N ASN A 365 -42.05 7.98 17.45
CA ASN A 365 -42.96 7.42 18.43
C ASN A 365 -42.81 5.90 18.48
N PHE A 366 -42.98 5.33 19.67
CA PHE A 366 -42.97 3.90 19.90
C PHE A 366 -43.88 3.53 21.08
N SER A 367 -44.07 2.23 21.27
CA SER A 367 -44.77 1.68 22.43
C SER A 367 -43.81 0.79 23.21
N ILE A 368 -43.91 0.84 24.54
CA ILE A 368 -43.35 -0.19 25.42
C ILE A 368 -44.47 -1.12 25.87
N PRO A 369 -44.21 -2.42 26.09
CA PRO A 369 -45.23 -3.32 26.61
C PRO A 369 -45.67 -2.89 28.01
N ARG A 370 -46.88 -3.28 28.41
CA ARG A 370 -47.29 -3.28 29.82
C ARG A 370 -46.59 -4.44 30.55
N PHE A 371 -46.37 -4.28 31.85
CA PHE A 371 -45.73 -5.33 32.65
C PHE A 371 -46.80 -6.27 33.19
N GLU A 372 -46.93 -7.45 32.60
CA GLU A 372 -47.85 -8.47 33.09
C GLU A 372 -47.09 -9.50 33.92
N LEU A 373 -47.68 -9.88 35.04
CA LEU A 373 -47.32 -11.07 35.80
C LEU A 373 -48.59 -11.89 36.03
N THR A 374 -48.61 -13.10 35.46
CA THR A 374 -49.66 -14.09 35.70
C THR A 374 -49.00 -15.38 36.16
N LYS A 375 -49.21 -15.83 37.41
CA LYS A 375 -48.63 -17.09 37.93
C LYS A 375 -49.71 -18.11 38.30
N GLY A 376 -49.41 -19.39 38.02
CA GLY A 376 -50.40 -20.46 37.94
C GLY A 376 -50.94 -21.07 39.24
N ARG A 377 -52.14 -21.64 39.10
CA ARG A 377 -52.95 -22.60 39.89
C ARG A 377 -53.08 -22.54 41.42
N VAL A 378 -52.20 -21.92 42.21
CA VAL A 378 -52.34 -21.97 43.69
C VAL A 378 -52.48 -20.58 44.34
N PHE A 379 -51.95 -19.53 43.71
CA PHE A 379 -52.23 -18.14 44.05
C PHE A 379 -52.37 -17.34 42.75
N THR A 380 -53.58 -16.95 42.39
CA THR A 380 -53.87 -16.13 41.20
C THR A 380 -53.53 -14.68 41.48
N TYR A 381 -52.27 -14.32 41.30
CA TYR A 381 -51.87 -12.92 41.13
C TYR A 381 -51.82 -12.61 39.64
N ASP A 382 -52.65 -11.68 39.20
CA ASP A 382 -52.61 -11.12 37.85
C ASP A 382 -52.39 -9.62 37.98
N TYR A 383 -51.11 -9.24 37.90
CA TYR A 383 -50.62 -7.88 38.09
C TYR A 383 -50.32 -7.25 36.73
N LYS A 384 -50.74 -6.00 36.55
CA LYS A 384 -50.42 -5.15 35.40
C LYS A 384 -49.74 -3.86 35.86
N GLY A 385 -48.55 -3.60 35.34
CA GLY A 385 -47.79 -2.37 35.56
C GLY A 385 -47.78 -1.43 34.35
N TYR A 386 -48.02 -0.15 34.59
CA TYR A 386 -48.00 0.92 33.57
C TYR A 386 -47.06 2.07 33.94
N VAL A 387 -46.17 2.47 33.03
CA VAL A 387 -45.24 3.59 33.20
C VAL A 387 -45.94 4.90 32.88
N HIS A 388 -45.86 5.85 33.81
CA HIS A 388 -46.39 7.19 33.65
C HIS A 388 -45.29 8.24 33.50
N ASN A 389 -45.21 8.89 32.32
CA ASN A 389 -44.40 10.08 32.05
C ASN A 389 -42.95 10.04 32.58
N LEU A 390 -42.26 8.93 32.36
CA LEU A 390 -40.85 8.82 32.67
C LEU A 390 -40.04 9.54 31.57
N ASN A 391 -39.25 10.55 31.95
CA ASN A 391 -38.59 11.46 31.00
C ASN A 391 -37.08 11.53 31.24
N ALA A 392 -36.29 11.59 30.16
CA ALA A 392 -34.88 11.94 30.18
C ALA A 392 -34.53 12.89 29.04
N SER A 393 -33.50 13.71 29.26
CA SER A 393 -32.92 14.60 28.25
C SER A 393 -31.41 14.69 28.45
N TRP A 394 -30.67 14.76 27.36
CA TRP A 394 -29.23 14.95 27.37
C TRP A 394 -28.88 16.06 26.38
N SER A 395 -28.02 16.98 26.80
CA SER A 395 -27.59 18.11 25.99
C SER A 395 -26.37 18.79 26.60
N GLY A 396 -25.68 19.59 25.79
CA GLY A 396 -24.56 20.42 26.22
C GLY A 396 -23.19 19.78 26.00
N VAL A 397 -22.16 20.57 26.30
CA VAL A 397 -20.76 20.25 25.99
C VAL A 397 -20.23 19.02 26.72
N ASP A 398 -20.77 18.71 27.90
CA ASP A 398 -20.34 17.58 28.74
C ASP A 398 -21.25 16.34 28.59
N ALA A 399 -22.26 16.39 27.72
CA ALA A 399 -23.14 15.24 27.49
C ALA A 399 -22.42 14.07 26.83
N PHE A 400 -21.29 14.34 26.16
CA PHE A 400 -20.51 13.36 25.41
C PHE A 400 -19.07 13.35 25.87
N SER A 401 -18.48 12.16 25.90
CA SER A 401 -17.07 11.96 26.21
C SER A 401 -16.46 10.88 25.33
N ILE A 402 -15.15 10.90 25.17
CA ILE A 402 -14.36 9.83 24.58
C ILE A 402 -13.61 9.15 25.70
N SER A 403 -13.82 7.85 25.82
CA SER A 403 -13.00 6.98 26.65
C SER A 403 -12.96 5.58 26.04
N GLU A 404 -11.84 4.89 26.22
CA GLU A 404 -11.59 3.55 25.66
C GLU A 404 -11.85 3.46 24.14
N GLY A 405 -11.61 4.55 23.41
CA GLY A 405 -11.81 4.66 21.97
C GLY A 405 -13.28 4.70 21.54
N LYS A 406 -14.21 4.94 22.46
CA LYS A 406 -15.65 5.00 22.19
C LYS A 406 -16.20 6.38 22.52
N ILE A 407 -17.26 6.78 21.81
CA ILE A 407 -18.01 7.99 22.15
C ILE A 407 -19.10 7.57 23.14
N ASN A 408 -19.07 8.11 24.35
CA ASN A 408 -19.95 7.75 25.44
C ASN A 408 -20.88 8.91 25.78
N PHE A 409 -22.14 8.58 26.09
CA PHE A 409 -23.09 9.52 26.70
C PHE A 409 -24.03 8.79 27.65
N ASN A 410 -24.55 9.53 28.62
CA ASN A 410 -25.48 8.99 29.63
C ASN A 410 -26.86 9.62 29.45
N ILE A 411 -27.90 8.78 29.55
CA ILE A 411 -29.30 9.18 29.58
C ILE A 411 -29.81 8.92 30.99
N SER A 412 -30.01 9.99 31.75
CA SER A 412 -30.51 9.91 33.12
C SER A 412 -31.98 10.30 33.17
N PHE A 413 -32.82 9.38 33.64
CA PHE A 413 -34.24 9.63 33.79
C PHE A 413 -34.55 10.30 35.12
N LYS A 414 -35.54 11.20 35.10
CA LYS A 414 -36.11 11.76 36.32
C LYS A 414 -36.98 10.69 36.98
N THR A 415 -36.53 10.18 38.11
CA THR A 415 -37.20 9.09 38.84
C THR A 415 -37.99 9.58 40.06
N GLU A 416 -37.74 10.79 40.54
CA GLU A 416 -38.47 11.39 41.66
C GLU A 416 -39.98 11.50 41.34
N GLY A 417 -40.81 10.89 42.18
CA GLY A 417 -42.27 10.84 41.99
C GLY A 417 -42.73 10.07 40.74
N THR A 418 -41.85 9.26 40.13
CA THR A 418 -42.19 8.42 38.98
C THR A 418 -42.44 6.99 39.41
N GLU A 419 -43.70 6.57 39.27
CA GLU A 419 -44.19 5.27 39.73
C GLU A 419 -44.65 4.47 38.50
N ILE A 420 -44.39 3.16 38.51
CA ILE A 420 -45.10 2.24 37.62
C ILE A 420 -46.38 1.85 38.34
N LYS A 421 -47.51 2.29 37.78
CA LYS A 421 -48.84 2.10 38.36
C LYS A 421 -49.25 0.64 38.29
N GLY A 422 -49.47 0.04 39.46
CA GLY A 422 -49.86 -1.35 39.64
C GLY A 422 -51.37 -1.55 39.58
N TYR A 423 -51.80 -2.65 38.98
CA TYR A 423 -53.22 -3.06 38.95
C TYR A 423 -53.31 -4.56 39.21
N GLU A 424 -54.19 -4.98 40.12
CA GLU A 424 -54.41 -6.38 40.46
C GLU A 424 -55.78 -6.84 39.98
N TYR A 425 -55.84 -8.00 39.33
CA TYR A 425 -57.10 -8.64 38.98
C TYR A 425 -57.72 -9.35 40.19
N THR A 426 -58.87 -8.87 40.65
CA THR A 426 -59.66 -9.50 41.71
C THR A 426 -61.14 -9.46 41.33
N GLN A 427 -61.91 -10.50 41.66
CA GLN A 427 -63.38 -10.50 41.48
C GLN A 427 -63.87 -10.07 40.07
N GLY A 428 -63.17 -10.49 39.01
CA GLY A 428 -63.59 -10.20 37.64
C GLY A 428 -63.05 -8.88 37.03
N ASN A 429 -62.35 -8.04 37.82
CA ASN A 429 -61.91 -6.71 37.39
C ASN A 429 -60.48 -6.38 37.87
N TYR A 430 -59.84 -5.37 37.26
CA TYR A 430 -58.57 -4.81 37.74
C TYR A 430 -58.81 -3.64 38.69
N TYR A 431 -58.02 -3.59 39.77
CA TYR A 431 -58.07 -2.55 40.79
C TYR A 431 -56.69 -1.93 41.01
N ASP A 432 -56.66 -0.59 41.08
CA ASP A 432 -55.47 0.22 41.39
C ASP A 432 -55.12 0.12 42.88
N PHE A 433 -56.12 0.31 43.77
CA PHE A 433 -55.91 0.42 45.22
C PHE A 433 -55.38 -0.85 45.91
N SER A 434 -55.48 -2.02 45.28
CA SER A 434 -55.07 -3.29 45.87
C SER A 434 -53.70 -3.78 45.40
N ALA A 435 -53.18 -3.22 44.30
CA ALA A 435 -51.85 -3.53 43.80
C ALA A 435 -50.82 -2.52 44.34
N PRO A 436 -49.63 -2.97 44.76
CA PRO A 436 -48.56 -2.04 45.09
C PRO A 436 -47.97 -1.42 43.83
N ASP A 437 -47.70 -0.12 43.89
CA ASP A 437 -46.95 0.60 42.87
C ASP A 437 -45.46 0.25 42.96
N TYR A 438 -44.76 0.35 41.83
CA TYR A 438 -43.31 0.17 41.79
C TYR A 438 -42.61 1.51 41.62
N ASP A 439 -41.94 1.94 42.67
CA ASP A 439 -41.20 3.20 42.70
C ASP A 439 -39.85 3.02 42.02
N LEU A 440 -39.64 3.75 40.93
CA LEU A 440 -38.33 3.86 40.31
C LEU A 440 -37.46 4.74 41.19
N LYS A 441 -36.36 4.20 41.72
CA LYS A 441 -35.38 4.95 42.52
C LYS A 441 -34.27 5.50 41.64
N LYS A 442 -33.80 4.68 40.69
CA LYS A 442 -32.75 5.04 39.74
C LYS A 442 -33.07 4.46 38.37
N PHE A 443 -32.88 5.26 37.34
CA PHE A 443 -32.87 4.77 35.98
C PHE A 443 -31.91 5.59 35.11
N ASP A 444 -30.76 5.01 34.81
CA ASP A 444 -29.74 5.56 33.92
C ASP A 444 -29.47 4.61 32.76
N ILE A 445 -29.06 5.15 31.61
CA ILE A 445 -28.58 4.36 30.48
C ILE A 445 -27.25 4.93 30.01
N LYS A 446 -26.18 4.14 30.09
CA LYS A 446 -24.91 4.46 29.46
C LYS A 446 -24.88 3.91 28.04
N VAL A 447 -24.54 4.76 27.07
CA VAL A 447 -24.45 4.41 25.66
C VAL A 447 -23.02 4.64 25.18
N ASN A 448 -22.42 3.62 24.56
CA ASN A 448 -21.10 3.72 23.95
C ASN A 448 -21.21 3.42 22.45
N LEU A 449 -20.75 4.36 21.62
CA LEU A 449 -20.66 4.23 20.17
C LEU A 449 -19.24 3.84 19.78
N VAL A 450 -19.10 2.75 19.01
CA VAL A 450 -17.80 2.31 18.51
C VAL A 450 -17.55 2.95 17.15
N PRO A 451 -16.57 3.87 17.04
CA PRO A 451 -16.33 4.64 15.82
C PRO A 451 -15.84 3.75 14.68
N GLY A 452 -16.16 4.12 13.44
CA GLY A 452 -15.68 3.42 12.27
C GLY A 452 -15.94 4.19 10.97
N LEU A 453 -15.55 3.56 9.86
CA LEU A 453 -15.73 4.09 8.52
C LEU A 453 -16.87 3.36 7.83
N ARG A 454 -17.87 4.09 7.33
CA ARG A 454 -18.95 3.54 6.50
C ARG A 454 -19.12 4.38 5.26
N ASN A 455 -19.05 3.77 4.08
CA ASN A 455 -19.23 4.45 2.79
C ASN A 455 -18.37 5.73 2.63
N GLY A 456 -17.12 5.69 3.13
CA GLY A 456 -16.19 6.83 3.10
C GLY A 456 -16.48 7.95 4.12
N LYS A 457 -17.46 7.76 5.03
CA LYS A 457 -17.84 8.72 6.07
C LYS A 457 -17.51 8.21 7.47
N ILE A 458 -17.19 9.15 8.36
CA ILE A 458 -17.06 8.88 9.80
C ILE A 458 -18.42 8.46 10.34
N SER A 459 -18.46 7.30 10.97
CA SER A 459 -19.68 6.65 11.47
C SER A 459 -19.37 5.83 12.73
N TYR A 460 -20.29 4.96 13.10
CA TYR A 460 -20.13 3.91 14.09
C TYR A 460 -20.72 2.59 13.56
N PHE A 461 -20.08 1.47 13.88
CA PHE A 461 -20.53 0.15 13.44
C PHE A 461 -21.23 -0.66 14.54
N ASP A 462 -20.93 -0.37 15.80
CA ASP A 462 -21.55 -1.01 16.96
C ASP A 462 -21.95 0.00 18.03
N ILE A 463 -22.93 -0.41 18.84
CA ILE A 463 -23.49 0.34 19.95
C ILE A 463 -23.65 -0.58 21.14
N GLN A 464 -23.09 -0.16 22.26
CA GLN A 464 -23.19 -0.84 23.54
C GLN A 464 -24.08 -0.02 24.46
N ILE A 465 -25.11 -0.64 25.02
CA ILE A 465 -26.11 0.02 25.86
C ILE A 465 -26.15 -0.70 27.20
N PHE A 466 -25.94 0.05 28.28
CA PHE A 466 -25.88 -0.43 29.65
C PHE A 466 -26.91 0.33 30.48
N PRO A 467 -28.16 -0.12 30.51
CA PRO A 467 -29.16 0.42 31.42
C PRO A 467 -28.88 -0.04 32.86
N GLU A 468 -29.13 0.84 33.81
CA GLU A 468 -29.16 0.56 35.24
C GLU A 468 -30.52 1.01 35.76
N VAL A 469 -31.37 0.04 36.09
CA VAL A 469 -32.65 0.26 36.74
C VAL A 469 -32.55 -0.20 38.19
N LYS A 470 -33.06 0.60 39.11
CA LYS A 470 -33.32 0.20 40.50
C LYS A 470 -34.66 0.75 40.93
N GLY A 471 -35.52 -0.10 41.47
CA GLY A 471 -36.76 0.32 42.11
C GLY A 471 -37.14 -0.59 43.26
N GLY A 472 -38.39 -0.51 43.66
CA GLY A 472 -38.98 -1.43 44.62
C GLY A 472 -40.46 -1.11 44.83
N PHE A 473 -41.22 -2.09 45.29
CA PHE A 473 -42.63 -1.87 45.59
C PHE A 473 -42.83 -0.98 46.81
N VAL A 474 -43.84 -0.11 46.74
CA VAL A 474 -44.29 0.74 47.86
C VAL A 474 -45.74 0.42 48.20
N GLY A 475 -46.03 0.28 49.49
CA GLY A 475 -47.36 -0.14 49.97
C GLY A 475 -47.45 -1.65 50.27
N GLY A 476 -48.28 -1.98 51.25
CA GLY A 476 -48.23 -3.20 52.04
C GLY A 476 -48.67 -4.49 51.35
N TYR A 477 -47.78 -5.09 50.57
CA TYR A 477 -47.86 -6.52 50.25
C TYR A 477 -46.52 -7.21 50.49
N GLN A 478 -46.32 -7.70 51.72
CA GLN A 478 -45.12 -8.44 52.15
C GLN A 478 -44.93 -9.80 51.43
N ALA A 479 -45.85 -10.19 50.56
CA ALA A 479 -45.88 -11.49 49.89
C ALA A 479 -45.46 -11.45 48.40
N LEU A 480 -45.08 -10.28 47.86
CA LEU A 480 -44.57 -10.25 46.49
C LEU A 480 -43.17 -10.89 46.43
N PRO A 481 -42.95 -11.86 45.53
CA PRO A 481 -41.64 -12.49 45.41
C PRO A 481 -40.59 -11.45 44.95
N ASN A 482 -39.40 -11.44 45.55
CA ASN A 482 -38.25 -10.65 45.08
C ASN A 482 -37.91 -10.90 43.59
N SER A 483 -38.36 -12.03 43.02
CA SER A 483 -38.22 -12.30 41.59
C SER A 483 -39.02 -11.34 40.70
N LEU A 484 -40.06 -10.69 41.22
CA LEU A 484 -40.93 -9.77 40.49
C LEU A 484 -40.26 -8.42 40.23
N GLU A 485 -39.63 -7.83 41.25
CA GLU A 485 -38.85 -6.59 41.11
C GLU A 485 -37.76 -6.76 40.04
N ARG A 486 -37.03 -7.89 40.11
CA ARG A 486 -36.02 -8.24 39.12
C ARG A 486 -36.61 -8.39 37.71
N GLU A 487 -37.81 -8.97 37.57
CA GLU A 487 -38.44 -9.15 36.27
C GLU A 487 -38.88 -7.81 35.65
N ILE A 488 -39.37 -6.85 36.45
CA ILE A 488 -39.69 -5.49 35.99
C ILE A 488 -38.41 -4.78 35.52
N ASP A 489 -37.35 -4.84 36.33
CA ASP A 489 -36.05 -4.24 35.99
C ASP A 489 -35.45 -4.83 34.71
N GLU A 490 -35.47 -6.17 34.58
CA GLU A 490 -34.98 -6.89 33.40
C GLU A 490 -35.80 -6.57 32.14
N LYS A 491 -37.13 -6.53 32.24
CA LYS A 491 -38.01 -6.19 31.11
C LYS A 491 -37.78 -4.75 30.64
N MET A 492 -37.70 -3.78 31.55
CA MET A 492 -37.40 -2.37 31.20
C MET A 492 -36.04 -2.24 30.54
N THR A 493 -35.02 -2.82 31.17
CA THR A 493 -33.64 -2.87 30.67
C THR A 493 -33.59 -3.43 29.26
N LYS A 494 -34.21 -4.60 29.02
CA LYS A 494 -34.20 -5.30 27.73
C LYS A 494 -34.94 -4.55 26.64
N GLU A 495 -36.16 -4.09 26.90
CA GLU A 495 -36.98 -3.42 25.89
C GLU A 495 -36.37 -2.08 25.48
N LEU A 496 -35.91 -1.27 26.44
CA LEU A 496 -35.34 0.04 26.13
C LEU A 496 -33.96 -0.06 25.49
N SER A 497 -33.13 -1.01 25.92
CA SER A 497 -31.86 -1.29 25.24
C SER A 497 -32.08 -1.72 23.80
N LYS A 498 -33.04 -2.62 23.56
CA LYS A 498 -33.37 -3.07 22.20
C LYS A 498 -33.86 -1.91 21.34
N LYS A 499 -34.81 -1.11 21.84
CA LYS A 499 -35.36 0.03 21.10
C LYS A 499 -34.32 1.11 20.80
N LEU A 500 -33.48 1.48 21.77
CA LEU A 500 -32.41 2.44 21.56
C LEU A 500 -31.36 1.92 20.58
N LYS A 501 -30.99 0.64 20.68
CA LYS A 501 -30.04 0.00 19.77
C LYS A 501 -30.59 -0.02 18.33
N ASP A 502 -31.84 -0.47 18.15
CA ASP A 502 -32.50 -0.51 16.84
C ASP A 502 -32.61 0.90 16.23
N LEU A 503 -32.97 1.90 17.05
CA LEU A 503 -33.11 3.28 16.62
C LEU A 503 -31.77 3.88 16.19
N MET A 504 -30.73 3.76 17.02
CA MET A 504 -29.42 4.33 16.72
C MET A 504 -28.73 3.58 15.58
N LEU A 505 -28.97 2.28 15.42
CA LEU A 505 -28.48 1.54 14.26
C LEU A 505 -29.31 1.78 12.99
N SER A 506 -30.47 2.43 13.06
CA SER A 506 -31.27 2.74 11.87
C SER A 506 -30.52 3.65 10.89
N ASP A 507 -30.68 3.41 9.59
CA ASP A 507 -30.04 4.23 8.55
C ASP A 507 -30.49 5.70 8.59
N SER A 508 -31.72 5.95 9.07
CA SER A 508 -32.25 7.31 9.20
C SER A 508 -31.48 8.14 10.23
N ILE A 509 -31.29 7.61 11.44
CA ILE A 509 -30.50 8.28 12.48
C ILE A 509 -29.03 8.31 12.10
N ARG A 510 -28.47 7.15 11.75
CA ARG A 510 -27.04 7.03 11.47
C ARG A 510 -26.62 7.92 10.30
N GLY A 511 -27.39 7.97 9.21
CA GLY A 511 -27.12 8.84 8.07
C GLY A 511 -27.12 10.32 8.44
N LYS A 512 -28.06 10.77 9.28
CA LYS A 512 -28.10 12.16 9.78
C LYS A 512 -26.90 12.50 10.66
N ILE A 513 -26.45 11.55 11.47
CA ILE A 513 -25.22 11.69 12.27
C ILE A 513 -23.99 11.80 11.35
N GLU A 514 -23.86 10.89 10.37
CA GLU A 514 -22.79 10.88 9.37
C GLU A 514 -22.71 12.21 8.60
N GLU A 515 -23.84 12.74 8.13
CA GLU A 515 -23.91 14.03 7.43
C GLU A 515 -23.48 15.21 8.30
N THR A 516 -23.86 15.17 9.57
CA THR A 516 -23.53 16.23 10.53
C THR A 516 -22.03 16.24 10.82
N ILE A 517 -21.44 15.07 11.06
CA ILE A 517 -19.98 14.92 11.23
C ILE A 517 -19.24 15.31 9.95
N GLU A 518 -19.74 14.90 8.78
CA GLU A 518 -19.14 15.22 7.48
C GLU A 518 -19.05 16.74 7.26
N LYS A 519 -20.09 17.50 7.63
CA LYS A 519 -20.08 18.97 7.55
C LYS A 519 -19.06 19.60 8.49
N ALA A 520 -18.96 19.10 9.72
CA ALA A 520 -18.13 19.68 10.77
C ALA A 520 -16.64 19.30 10.68
N ILE A 521 -16.32 18.11 10.15
CA ILE A 521 -14.95 17.59 10.03
C ILE A 521 -14.53 17.50 8.56
N THR A 522 -15.12 16.57 7.80
CA THR A 522 -14.62 16.22 6.46
C THR A 522 -14.66 17.38 5.47
N LYS A 523 -15.69 18.23 5.54
CA LYS A 523 -15.87 19.41 4.69
C LYS A 523 -15.29 20.68 5.29
N ASN A 524 -14.76 20.63 6.51
CA ASN A 524 -14.18 21.78 7.15
C ASN A 524 -12.80 22.09 6.54
N PRO A 525 -12.59 23.30 5.97
CA PRO A 525 -11.35 23.67 5.31
C PRO A 525 -10.11 23.59 6.21
N LEU A 526 -10.28 23.71 7.52
CA LEU A 526 -9.19 23.68 8.50
C LEU A 526 -8.44 22.34 8.49
N PHE A 527 -9.16 21.22 8.29
CA PHE A 527 -8.56 19.88 8.34
C PHE A 527 -8.02 19.40 7.00
N LYS A 528 -8.30 20.10 5.89
CA LYS A 528 -7.81 19.79 4.53
C LYS A 528 -7.97 18.30 4.15
N ILE A 529 -9.07 17.67 4.56
CA ILE A 529 -9.33 16.26 4.29
C ILE A 529 -9.81 16.10 2.83
N TYR A 530 -9.14 15.25 2.06
CA TYR A 530 -9.62 14.83 0.74
C TYR A 530 -10.48 13.58 0.84
N ARG A 531 -9.93 12.51 1.44
CA ARG A 531 -10.58 11.21 1.59
C ARG A 531 -10.20 10.58 2.92
N ILE A 532 -11.19 10.06 3.65
CA ILE A 532 -10.95 9.28 4.88
C ILE A 532 -10.61 7.85 4.48
N VAL A 533 -9.51 7.34 5.02
CA VAL A 533 -9.01 5.98 4.79
C VAL A 533 -9.40 5.06 5.95
N ASN A 534 -9.40 5.60 7.18
CA ASN A 534 -9.69 4.82 8.37
C ASN A 534 -10.23 5.70 9.51
N VAL A 535 -11.03 5.10 10.39
CA VAL A 535 -11.49 5.72 11.64
C VAL A 535 -11.43 4.65 12.72
N LYS A 536 -10.74 4.96 13.82
CA LYS A 536 -10.60 4.04 14.97
C LYS A 536 -10.54 4.78 16.29
N GLY A 537 -10.91 4.10 17.36
CA GLY A 537 -10.73 4.57 18.72
C GLY A 537 -9.35 4.20 19.29
N GLU A 538 -8.70 5.13 19.97
CA GLU A 538 -7.44 4.91 20.71
C GLU A 538 -7.42 5.73 22.01
N GLY A 539 -7.50 5.05 23.16
CA GLY A 539 -7.53 5.70 24.48
C GLY A 539 -8.67 6.71 24.57
N ASP A 540 -8.39 7.97 24.89
CA ASP A 540 -9.40 9.02 24.99
C ASP A 540 -9.58 9.81 23.67
N ASN A 541 -9.28 9.19 22.53
CA ASN A 541 -9.34 9.83 21.22
C ASN A 541 -10.03 8.96 20.16
N ILE A 542 -10.64 9.63 19.18
CA ILE A 542 -10.94 9.05 17.87
C ILE A 542 -9.87 9.51 16.88
N VAL A 543 -9.23 8.55 16.21
CA VAL A 543 -8.19 8.79 15.21
C VAL A 543 -8.79 8.60 13.83
N ILE A 544 -8.73 9.65 13.03
CA ILE A 544 -9.16 9.67 11.63
C ILE A 544 -7.89 9.69 10.78
N GLU A 545 -7.67 8.65 9.98
CA GLU A 545 -6.57 8.59 9.03
C GLU A 545 -7.10 8.99 7.65
N TYR A 546 -6.45 9.95 6.99
CA TYR A 546 -6.97 10.54 5.76
C TYR A 546 -5.87 10.91 4.76
N ILE A 547 -6.25 11.02 3.48
CA ILE A 547 -5.43 11.62 2.43
C ILE A 547 -5.67 13.13 2.46
N PRO A 548 -4.62 13.97 2.59
CA PRO A 548 -4.75 15.42 2.58
C PRO A 548 -5.05 15.99 1.18
N ARG A 549 -5.74 17.13 1.15
CA ARG A 549 -6.07 17.89 -0.08
C ARG A 549 -4.86 18.50 -0.76
#